data_AF-B9XPI4-F1
#
_entry.id   AF-B9XPI4-F1
#
_cell.length_a   1.000
_cell.length_b   1.000
_cell.length_c   1.000
_cell.angle_alpha   90.00
_cell.angle_beta   90.00
_cell.angle_gamma   90.00
#
_symmetry.space_group_name_H-M   'P 1'
#
loop_
_entity.id
_entity.type
_entity.pdbx_description
1 polymer ?
#
loop_
_entity_poly.entity_id
_entity_poly.type
_entity_poly.pdbx_seq_one_letter_code
_entity_poly.pdbx_strand_id
1 'polypeptide(L)'
;MTLPRQIRLLTVTDLHRSAYRCNALVQAIRQHEPDIVAFVDDFLGSDKHGLDLHTINETARIISELPARHLLFTRGNHEDSQGQEFVFAWPMKKRSLIALHGTAITLGPLVIVGFHVLSAGTSPSAKHCQNRETNLPTTMLSQGANRCLPPMSGSRD
;
A
#
# COMPACT_ATOMS: atom_id res chain seq x y z
N MET A 1 -9.50 18.31 -2.86
CA MET A 1 -9.74 18.05 -4.29
C MET A 1 -10.78 16.96 -4.42
N THR A 2 -11.93 17.24 -5.04
CA THR A 2 -13.11 16.37 -5.08
C THR A 2 -13.05 15.38 -6.25
N LEU A 3 -13.49 14.15 -6.01
CA LEU A 3 -13.69 13.14 -7.05
C LEU A 3 -15.03 13.36 -7.78
N PRO A 4 -15.18 12.84 -9.02
CA PRO A 4 -16.46 12.84 -9.73
C PRO A 4 -17.56 12.12 -8.93
N ARG A 5 -18.83 12.37 -9.29
CA ARG A 5 -20.00 11.76 -8.64
C ARG A 5 -20.00 10.23 -8.75
N GLN A 6 -19.39 9.68 -9.79
CA GLN A 6 -19.14 8.25 -9.95
C GLN A 6 -17.63 8.01 -9.90
N ILE A 7 -17.18 7.24 -8.91
CA ILE A 7 -15.76 6.93 -8.69
C ILE A 7 -15.45 5.57 -9.31
N ARG A 8 -14.37 5.50 -10.09
CA ARG A 8 -13.87 4.27 -10.70
C ARG A 8 -12.62 3.81 -9.97
N LEU A 9 -12.73 2.66 -9.31
CA LEU A 9 -11.63 2.01 -8.59
C LEU A 9 -11.17 0.77 -9.36
N LEU A 10 -9.87 0.68 -9.62
CA LEU A 10 -9.21 -0.53 -10.10
C LEU A 10 -8.37 -1.11 -8.95
N THR A 11 -8.65 -2.35 -8.56
CA THR A 11 -7.82 -3.10 -7.60
C THR A 11 -6.83 -3.98 -8.35
N VAL A 12 -5.57 -3.96 -7.90
CA VAL A 12 -4.45 -4.69 -8.48
C VAL A 12 -3.86 -5.55 -7.39
N THR A 13 -3.76 -6.86 -7.63
CA THR A 13 -3.16 -7.83 -6.72
C THR A 13 -2.23 -8.75 -7.49
N ASP A 14 -1.30 -9.40 -6.81
CA ASP A 14 -0.40 -10.40 -7.38
C ASP A 14 0.34 -9.88 -8.62
N LEU A 15 0.78 -8.62 -8.64
CA LEU A 15 1.51 -8.09 -9.80
C LEU A 15 2.88 -8.79 -9.94
N HIS A 16 3.49 -9.13 -8.80
CA HIS A 16 4.79 -9.79 -8.67
C HIS A 16 5.90 -9.20 -9.57
N ARG A 17 5.84 -7.90 -9.87
CA ARG A 17 6.74 -7.20 -10.81
C ARG A 17 6.87 -7.83 -12.21
N SER A 18 5.94 -8.71 -12.60
CA SER A 18 6.01 -9.38 -13.90
C SER A 18 5.89 -8.36 -15.03
N ALA A 19 6.82 -8.35 -15.97
CA ALA A 19 6.81 -7.42 -17.11
C ALA A 19 5.49 -7.52 -17.91
N TYR A 20 5.02 -8.75 -18.13
CA TYR A 20 3.72 -9.01 -18.75
C TYR A 20 2.56 -8.38 -17.97
N ARG A 21 2.49 -8.60 -16.65
CA ARG A 21 1.39 -8.08 -15.81
C ARG A 21 1.47 -6.55 -15.68
N CYS A 22 2.66 -5.98 -15.56
CA CYS A 22 2.88 -4.53 -15.56
C CYS A 22 2.41 -3.89 -16.88
N ASN A 23 2.74 -4.49 -18.03
CA ASN A 23 2.26 -3.98 -19.31
C ASN A 23 0.74 -4.10 -19.42
N ALA A 24 0.15 -5.24 -19.02
CA ALA A 24 -1.30 -5.41 -19.01
C ALA A 24 -2.00 -4.38 -18.11
N LEU A 25 -1.43 -4.08 -16.94
CA LEU A 25 -1.91 -3.03 -16.03
C LEU A 25 -1.88 -1.65 -16.69
N VAL A 26 -0.78 -1.30 -17.36
CA VAL A 26 -0.67 -0.01 -18.09
C VAL A 26 -1.76 0.10 -19.16
N GLN A 27 -1.99 -0.97 -19.93
CA GLN A 27 -3.05 -0.97 -20.95
C GLN A 27 -4.44 -0.84 -20.32
N ALA A 28 -4.72 -1.61 -19.26
CA ALA A 28 -6.00 -1.55 -18.55
C ALA A 28 -6.28 -0.15 -17.98
N ILE A 29 -5.28 0.51 -17.40
CA ILE A 29 -5.42 1.87 -16.86
C ILE A 29 -5.65 2.88 -17.98
N ARG A 30 -4.98 2.75 -19.13
CA ARG A 30 -5.23 3.64 -20.28
C ARG A 30 -6.62 3.44 -20.88
N GLN A 31 -7.07 2.20 -20.98
CA GLN A 31 -8.37 1.87 -21.56
C GLN A 31 -9.53 2.25 -20.63
N HIS A 32 -9.35 2.05 -19.33
CA HIS A 32 -10.41 2.21 -18.35
C HIS A 32 -10.25 3.47 -17.49
N GLU A 33 -9.23 4.29 -17.65
CA GLU A 33 -9.08 5.60 -16.98
C GLU A 33 -9.63 5.65 -15.53
N PRO A 34 -9.18 4.78 -14.62
CA PRO A 34 -9.70 4.75 -13.26
C PRO A 34 -9.28 6.00 -12.48
N ASP A 35 -10.15 6.49 -11.60
CA ASP A 35 -9.82 7.59 -10.68
C ASP A 35 -8.78 7.14 -9.64
N ILE A 36 -8.93 5.89 -9.17
CA ILE A 36 -8.13 5.30 -8.10
C ILE A 36 -7.61 3.94 -8.58
N VAL A 37 -6.33 3.69 -8.36
CA VAL A 37 -5.72 2.36 -8.46
C VAL A 37 -5.24 1.96 -7.08
N ALA A 38 -5.75 0.85 -6.56
CA ALA A 38 -5.36 0.28 -5.28
C ALA A 38 -4.53 -0.98 -5.50
N PHE A 39 -3.26 -0.94 -5.11
CA PHE A 39 -2.35 -2.08 -5.05
C PHE A 39 -2.56 -2.81 -3.73
N VAL A 40 -3.15 -4.00 -3.83
CA VAL A 40 -3.56 -4.84 -2.72
C VAL A 40 -2.84 -6.16 -2.82
N ASP A 41 -1.88 -6.37 -1.93
CA ASP A 41 -1.14 -7.63 -1.77
C ASP A 41 -0.20 -7.97 -2.94
N ASP A 42 0.95 -8.53 -2.58
CA ASP A 42 1.96 -9.17 -3.45
C ASP A 42 2.20 -8.55 -4.85
N PHE A 43 2.25 -7.22 -4.92
CA PHE A 43 2.60 -6.54 -6.16
C PHE A 43 4.11 -6.48 -6.39
N LEU A 44 4.90 -6.68 -5.33
CA LEU A 44 6.37 -6.68 -5.34
C LEU A 44 6.98 -8.08 -5.31
N GLY A 45 6.55 -8.94 -4.39
CA GLY A 45 7.15 -10.26 -4.15
C GLY A 45 7.08 -11.17 -5.38
N SER A 46 8.08 -12.02 -5.60
CA SER A 46 8.00 -13.10 -6.59
C SER A 46 8.84 -14.27 -6.09
N ASP A 47 8.20 -15.41 -5.86
CA ASP A 47 8.86 -16.66 -5.48
C ASP A 47 9.47 -17.37 -6.70
N LYS A 48 9.27 -16.83 -7.90
CA LYS A 48 9.61 -17.48 -9.16
C LYS A 48 10.91 -16.91 -9.72
N HIS A 49 12.00 -17.62 -9.46
CA HIS A 49 13.23 -17.50 -10.23
C HIS A 49 12.95 -17.94 -11.69
N GLY A 50 12.99 -17.01 -12.64
CA GLY A 50 12.95 -17.34 -14.08
C GLY A 50 11.90 -16.60 -14.93
N LEU A 51 11.10 -15.70 -14.36
CA LEU A 51 10.23 -14.82 -15.15
C LEU A 51 10.94 -13.50 -15.47
N ASP A 52 10.55 -12.85 -16.57
CA ASP A 52 10.94 -11.49 -16.90
C ASP A 52 10.31 -10.53 -15.88
N LEU A 53 11.07 -10.25 -14.81
CA LEU A 53 10.67 -9.43 -13.68
C LEU A 53 11.35 -8.08 -13.76
N HIS A 54 10.59 -7.01 -13.61
CA HIS A 54 11.16 -5.69 -13.40
C HIS A 54 11.89 -5.64 -12.06
N THR A 55 12.99 -4.88 -12.00
CA THR A 55 13.59 -4.48 -10.73
C THR A 55 12.61 -3.65 -9.91
N ILE A 56 12.87 -3.49 -8.61
CA ILE A 56 12.06 -2.64 -7.73
C ILE A 56 12.04 -1.20 -8.23
N ASN A 57 13.17 -0.67 -8.68
CA ASN A 57 13.28 0.69 -9.22
C ASN A 57 12.47 0.88 -10.51
N GLU A 58 12.52 -0.09 -11.42
CA GLU A 58 11.71 -0.07 -12.64
C GLU A 58 10.22 -0.15 -12.31
N THR A 59 9.85 -1.01 -11.37
CA THR A 59 8.46 -1.14 -10.91
C THR A 59 7.96 0.17 -10.30
N ALA A 60 8.73 0.80 -9.41
CA ALA A 60 8.40 2.10 -8.82
C ALA A 60 8.24 3.18 -9.90
N ARG A 61 9.15 3.22 -10.89
CA ARG A 61 9.05 4.15 -12.03
C ARG A 61 7.77 3.92 -12.82
N ILE A 62 7.51 2.69 -13.28
CA ILE A 62 6.33 2.32 -14.07
C ILE A 62 5.06 2.68 -13.32
N ILE A 63 4.93 2.26 -12.06
CA ILE A 63 3.73 2.52 -11.25
C ILE A 63 3.54 4.02 -11.01
N SER A 64 4.62 4.77 -10.77
CA SER A 64 4.52 6.23 -10.54
C SER A 64 4.04 7.01 -11.77
N GLU A 65 4.26 6.47 -12.97
CA GLU A 65 3.87 7.09 -14.25
C GLU A 65 2.44 6.74 -14.68
N LEU A 66 1.72 5.89 -13.94
CA LEU A 66 0.36 5.49 -14.27
C LEU A 66 -0.61 6.69 -14.27
N PRO A 67 -1.44 6.86 -15.31
CA PRO A 67 -2.33 8.03 -15.44
C PRO A 67 -3.63 7.90 -14.62
N ALA A 68 -3.52 7.43 -13.37
CA ALA A 68 -4.61 7.50 -12.39
C ALA A 68 -4.42 8.71 -11.48
N ARG A 69 -5.47 9.21 -10.82
CA ARG A 69 -5.35 10.35 -9.91
C ARG A 69 -4.77 9.95 -8.56
N HIS A 70 -5.22 8.82 -8.03
CA HIS A 70 -4.79 8.29 -6.75
C HIS A 70 -4.21 6.88 -6.90
N LEU A 71 -3.03 6.66 -6.33
CA LEU A 71 -2.44 5.32 -6.18
C LEU A 71 -2.39 5.02 -4.69
N LEU A 72 -3.06 3.94 -4.30
CA LEU A 72 -3.14 3.49 -2.92
C LEU A 72 -2.40 2.17 -2.80
N PHE A 73 -1.65 1.98 -1.73
CA PHE A 73 -0.84 0.79 -1.51
C PHE A 73 -1.21 0.18 -0.16
N THR A 74 -1.46 -1.12 -0.17
CA THR A 74 -1.53 -1.95 1.04
C THR A 74 -0.49 -3.04 0.90
N ARG A 75 0.31 -3.22 1.95
CA ARG A 75 1.43 -4.16 1.95
C ARG A 75 0.93 -5.60 2.05
N GLY A 76 1.48 -6.45 1.19
CA GLY A 76 1.30 -7.90 1.22
C GLY A 76 2.20 -8.65 2.19
N ASN A 77 1.92 -9.93 2.40
CA ASN A 77 2.68 -10.79 3.32
C ASN A 77 4.06 -11.20 2.77
N HIS A 78 4.31 -11.07 1.46
CA HIS A 78 5.61 -11.38 0.84
C HIS A 78 6.44 -10.14 0.47
N GLU A 79 6.15 -8.97 1.05
CA GLU A 79 6.70 -7.68 0.60
C GLU A 79 7.68 -7.01 1.58
N ASP A 80 8.24 -7.73 2.56
CA ASP A 80 9.01 -7.10 3.66
C ASP A 80 10.21 -6.25 3.21
N SER A 81 11.27 -6.86 2.71
CA SER A 81 12.46 -6.12 2.26
C SER A 81 12.18 -5.33 0.98
N GLN A 82 11.44 -5.93 0.05
CA GLN A 82 11.11 -5.34 -1.25
C GLN A 82 10.20 -4.11 -1.11
N GLY A 83 9.31 -4.09 -0.14
CA GLY A 83 8.44 -2.95 0.16
C GLY A 83 9.22 -1.74 0.66
N GLN A 84 10.22 -1.96 1.51
CA GLN A 84 11.11 -0.88 1.95
C GLN A 84 11.94 -0.32 0.78
N GLU A 85 12.52 -1.19 -0.05
CA GLU A 85 13.22 -0.79 -1.27
C GLU A 85 12.32 0.00 -2.23
N PHE A 86 11.06 -0.43 -2.39
CA PHE A 86 10.08 0.24 -3.23
C PHE A 86 9.76 1.66 -2.75
N VAL A 87 9.57 1.84 -1.44
CA VAL A 87 9.36 3.17 -0.84
C VAL A 87 10.57 4.07 -1.07
N PHE A 88 11.79 3.56 -0.95
CA PHE A 88 13.00 4.33 -1.23
C PHE A 88 13.17 4.68 -2.72
N ALA A 89 12.77 3.78 -3.61
CA ALA A 89 12.82 4.00 -5.06
C ALA A 89 11.71 4.95 -5.55
N TRP A 90 10.69 5.21 -4.73
CA TRP A 90 9.53 5.98 -5.14
C TRP A 90 9.88 7.46 -5.40
N PRO A 91 9.46 8.05 -6.54
CA PRO A 91 9.80 9.42 -6.88
C PRO A 91 8.92 10.43 -6.14
N MET A 92 9.14 10.60 -4.84
CA MET A 92 8.33 11.43 -3.92
C MET A 92 8.11 12.88 -4.40
N LYS A 93 9.08 13.45 -5.14
CA LYS A 93 8.96 14.81 -5.71
C LYS A 93 7.96 14.91 -6.86
N LYS A 94 7.72 13.81 -7.57
CA LYS A 94 6.80 13.74 -8.71
C LYS A 94 5.42 13.25 -8.30
N ARG A 95 5.37 12.35 -7.31
CA ARG A 95 4.14 11.67 -6.92
C ARG A 95 4.17 11.24 -5.47
N SER A 96 3.09 11.50 -4.74
CA SER A 96 2.93 11.01 -3.38
C SER A 96 2.68 9.50 -3.37
N LEU A 97 3.32 8.80 -2.44
CA LEU A 97 3.02 7.40 -2.11
C LEU A 97 1.98 7.38 -0.98
N ILE A 98 0.82 6.77 -1.21
CA ILE A 98 -0.25 6.68 -0.22
C ILE A 98 -0.33 5.23 0.26
N ALA A 99 0.37 4.93 1.34
CA ALA A 99 0.31 3.61 1.99
C ALA A 99 -0.81 3.60 3.05
N LEU A 100 -1.65 2.56 3.00
CA LEU A 100 -2.71 2.30 3.96
C LEU A 100 -2.35 1.07 4.79
N HIS A 101 -2.13 1.26 6.09
CA HIS A 101 -1.73 0.19 7.01
C HIS A 101 -2.33 0.46 8.41
N GLY A 102 -3.55 -0.04 8.64
CA GLY A 102 -4.36 0.36 9.80
C GLY A 102 -4.79 1.83 9.73
N THR A 103 -4.72 2.45 8.54
CA THR A 103 -5.05 3.85 8.30
C THR A 103 -6.11 3.97 7.22
N ALA A 104 -6.75 5.14 7.18
CA ALA A 104 -7.81 5.47 6.24
C ALA A 104 -7.48 6.71 5.43
N ILE A 105 -8.04 6.79 4.22
CA ILE A 105 -8.05 7.99 3.38
C ILE A 105 -9.47 8.29 2.93
N THR A 106 -9.80 9.59 2.91
CA THR A 106 -11.07 10.09 2.39
C THR A 106 -10.83 10.76 1.03
N LEU A 107 -11.51 10.25 0.01
CA LEU A 107 -11.46 10.75 -1.37
C LEU A 107 -12.89 11.13 -1.81
N GLY A 108 -13.25 12.40 -1.59
CA GLY A 108 -14.62 12.85 -1.81
C GLY A 108 -15.60 12.11 -0.88
N PRO A 109 -16.66 11.48 -1.39
CA PRO A 109 -17.60 10.69 -0.59
C PRO A 109 -17.09 9.30 -0.19
N LEU A 110 -15.95 8.86 -0.74
CA LEU A 110 -15.42 7.51 -0.50
C LEU A 110 -14.38 7.52 0.64
N VAL A 111 -14.56 6.64 1.61
CA VAL A 111 -13.55 6.34 2.64
C VAL A 111 -12.98 4.96 2.37
N ILE A 112 -11.65 4.87 2.26
CA ILE A 112 -10.92 3.62 2.06
C ILE A 112 -10.06 3.37 3.29
N VAL A 113 -10.20 2.18 3.87
CA VAL A 113 -9.39 1.74 5.02
C VAL A 113 -8.56 0.54 4.58
N GLY A 114 -7.25 0.60 4.79
CA GLY A 114 -6.34 -0.49 4.43
C GLY A 114 -5.88 -1.25 5.65
N PHE A 115 -6.07 -2.57 5.65
CA PHE A 115 -5.48 -3.49 6.61
C PHE A 115 -4.64 -4.51 5.86
N HIS A 116 -3.48 -4.83 6.42
CA HIS A 116 -2.68 -5.94 5.91
C HIS A 116 -3.21 -7.24 6.51
N VAL A 117 -3.24 -8.31 5.72
CA VAL A 117 -3.54 -9.65 6.22
C VAL A 117 -2.21 -10.28 6.64
N LEU A 118 -2.04 -10.49 7.94
CA LEU A 118 -0.96 -11.36 8.43
C LEU A 118 -1.39 -12.81 8.10
N SER A 119 -0.59 -13.55 7.33
CA SER A 119 -0.79 -14.99 7.23
C SER A 119 -0.79 -15.56 8.65
N ALA A 120 -1.79 -16.40 8.96
CA ALA A 120 -1.95 -17.05 10.27
C ALA A 120 -0.89 -18.14 10.53
N GLY A 121 0.37 -17.90 10.15
CA GLY A 121 1.52 -18.77 10.32
C GLY A 121 2.57 -18.12 11.20
N THR A 122 2.51 -18.41 12.49
CA THR A 122 3.62 -18.29 13.47
C THR A 122 4.39 -16.96 13.50
N SER A 123 3.74 -15.88 13.95
CA SER A 123 4.46 -14.78 14.59
C SER A 123 4.07 -14.70 16.07
N PRO A 124 5.01 -14.63 17.04
CA PRO A 124 4.70 -14.50 18.47
C PRO A 124 3.82 -13.27 18.79
N SER A 125 3.81 -12.27 17.92
CA SER A 125 3.02 -11.04 18.06
C SER A 125 1.51 -11.27 17.90
N ALA A 126 1.09 -12.28 17.14
CA ALA A 126 -0.33 -12.58 16.93
C ALA A 126 -1.01 -13.15 18.20
N LYS A 127 -0.21 -13.73 19.13
CA LYS A 127 -0.73 -14.20 20.42
C LYS A 127 -0.91 -13.08 21.45
N HIS A 128 -0.37 -11.88 21.21
CA HIS A 128 -0.45 -10.77 22.16
C HIS A 128 -1.66 -9.86 21.92
N CYS A 129 -2.22 -9.84 20.71
CA CYS A 129 -3.40 -9.02 20.39
C CYS A 129 -4.74 -9.70 20.70
N GLN A 130 -4.79 -11.02 20.92
CA GLN A 130 -6.04 -11.73 21.22
C GLN A 130 -6.47 -11.66 22.70
N ASN A 131 -5.66 -11.10 23.60
CA ASN A 131 -5.94 -11.11 25.05
C ASN A 131 -6.14 -9.71 25.68
N ARG A 132 -6.43 -8.66 24.90
CA ARG A 132 -6.76 -7.32 25.44
C ARG A 132 -8.17 -6.81 25.09
N GLU A 133 -9.07 -7.69 24.70
CA GLU A 133 -10.51 -7.41 24.72
C GLU A 133 -11.14 -7.81 26.05
N THR A 134 -10.72 -7.19 27.16
CA THR A 134 -11.60 -6.98 28.31
C THR A 134 -11.17 -5.72 29.04
N ASN A 135 -12.06 -4.73 29.03
CA ASN A 135 -12.06 -3.49 29.81
C ASN A 135 -11.20 -2.35 29.28
N LEU A 136 -11.82 -1.43 28.53
CA LEU A 136 -11.78 0.02 28.78
C LEU A 136 -12.94 0.70 28.00
N PRO A 137 -13.58 1.74 28.58
CA PRO A 137 -14.90 2.19 28.18
C PRO A 137 -14.90 3.06 26.91
N THR A 138 -16.02 2.96 26.20
CA THR A 138 -16.42 3.74 25.03
C THR A 138 -16.52 5.23 25.35
N THR A 139 -15.39 5.94 25.33
CA THR A 139 -15.38 7.40 25.19
C THR A 139 -14.03 7.85 24.66
N MET A 140 -14.05 8.47 23.47
CA MET A 140 -13.07 9.43 22.89
C MET A 140 -12.91 9.22 21.37
N LEU A 141 -14.02 9.30 20.65
CA LEU A 141 -14.01 9.86 19.29
C LEU A 141 -14.08 11.39 19.44
N SER A 142 -12.93 12.07 19.44
CA SER A 142 -12.75 13.37 18.80
C SER A 142 -11.31 13.85 19.02
N GLN A 143 -10.84 14.63 18.05
CA GLN A 143 -9.62 15.43 18.04
C GLN A 143 -8.37 14.76 17.46
N GLY A 144 -7.83 15.43 16.45
CA GLY A 144 -6.39 15.60 16.36
C GLY A 144 -5.73 14.96 15.16
N ALA A 145 -5.54 15.77 14.13
CA ALA A 145 -4.49 15.54 13.15
C ALA A 145 -3.10 15.42 13.81
N ASN A 146 -2.19 14.81 13.05
CA ASN A 146 -0.72 14.92 13.10
C ASN A 146 0.09 13.96 14.00
N ARG A 147 1.05 13.35 13.30
CA ARG A 147 2.32 12.72 13.73
C ARG A 147 2.22 11.35 14.39
N CYS A 148 2.96 10.41 13.80
CA CYS A 148 3.91 9.56 14.51
C CYS A 148 4.86 8.90 13.50
N LEU A 149 6.03 9.51 13.29
CA LEU A 149 7.26 8.73 13.08
C LEU A 149 7.74 8.29 14.47
N PRO A 150 8.21 7.04 14.65
CA PRO A 150 8.78 6.63 15.92
C PRO A 150 10.14 7.33 16.16
N PRO A 151 10.48 7.72 17.40
CA PRO A 151 11.82 8.16 17.74
C PRO A 151 12.72 7.01 18.22
N MET A 152 14.00 7.34 18.33
CA MET A 152 15.11 6.68 19.06
C MET A 152 15.94 5.67 18.25
N SER A 153 17.27 5.60 18.37
CA SER A 153 18.09 5.88 19.56
C SER A 153 19.51 6.32 19.21
N GLY A 154 20.01 7.36 19.90
CA GLY A 154 21.44 7.62 20.01
C GLY A 154 22.11 6.65 20.97
N SER A 155 23.21 6.05 20.53
CA SER A 155 24.15 5.31 21.37
C SER A 155 25.10 6.30 22.03
N ARG A 156 25.17 6.24 23.36
CA ARG A 156 26.34 6.65 24.13
C ARG A 156 27.45 5.63 23.85
N ASP A 157 28.60 6.13 23.42
CA ASP A 157 29.92 5.89 24.01
C ASP A 157 30.85 7.02 23.55
#